data_AF-A0A8S8YHG6-F1
#
_entry.id   AF-A0A8S8YHG6-F1
#
_cell.length_a   1.000
_cell.length_b   1.000
_cell.length_c   1.000
_cell.angle_alpha   90.00
_cell.angle_beta   90.00
_cell.angle_gamma   90.00
#
_symmetry.space_group_name_H-M   'P 1'
#
loop_
_entity.id
_entity.type
_entity.pdbx_description
1 polymer ?
#
loop_
_entity_poly.entity_id
_entity_poly.type
_entity_poly.pdbx_seq_one_letter_code
_entity_poly.pdbx_strand_id
1 'polypeptide(L)'
;MTGLIVDAKNGRFAVDPADLEVGAKLRLHGAYGLDEVERIAALIDETSSVLVVGSHIGSLVIPISKLCSKVVAVGPPRNYRLLETNIKLNDATNVEPHHVAASAKRREDSLQMNTVNSGGSKRVPVHNRYIYTRQPRGHRVQPTRWTRTWTTRL
;
A
#
# COMPACT_ATOMS: atom_id res chain seq x y z
N MET A 1 2.50 -16.40 4.31
CA MET A 1 2.14 -15.11 4.94
C MET A 1 0.96 -15.39 5.84
N THR A 2 1.05 -15.03 7.11
CA THR A 2 -0.04 -15.21 8.09
C THR A 2 -0.74 -13.86 8.24
N GLY A 3 -2.06 -13.83 8.09
CA GLY A 3 -2.86 -12.61 8.24
C GLY A 3 -3.81 -12.74 9.43
N LEU A 4 -3.93 -11.66 10.21
CA LEU A 4 -5.01 -11.52 11.20
C LEU A 4 -6.13 -10.70 10.56
N ILE A 5 -7.37 -11.15 10.73
CA ILE A 5 -8.54 -10.37 10.31
C ILE A 5 -8.87 -9.35 11.39
N VAL A 6 -9.05 -8.10 10.99
CA VAL A 6 -9.32 -6.97 11.86
C VAL A 6 -10.49 -6.19 11.29
N ASP A 7 -11.48 -5.90 12.12
CA ASP A 7 -12.54 -4.94 11.82
C ASP A 7 -12.08 -3.55 12.26
N ALA A 8 -11.94 -2.64 11.30
CA ALA A 8 -11.51 -1.26 11.51
C ALA A 8 -12.53 -0.29 10.88
N LYS A 9 -12.48 0.97 11.27
CA LYS A 9 -13.27 2.06 10.67
C LYS A 9 -13.04 2.18 9.15
N ASN A 10 -11.85 1.79 8.68
CA ASN A 10 -11.51 1.75 7.27
C ASN A 10 -12.24 0.62 6.49
N GLY A 11 -12.72 -0.42 7.18
CA GLY A 11 -13.19 -1.68 6.60
C GLY A 11 -12.61 -2.91 7.30
N ARG A 12 -12.83 -4.09 6.72
CA ARG A 12 -12.32 -5.37 7.23
C ARG A 12 -11.00 -5.73 6.54
N PHE A 13 -9.93 -5.91 7.31
CA PHE A 13 -8.58 -6.12 6.76
C PHE A 13 -7.92 -7.38 7.30
N ALA A 14 -7.37 -8.19 6.39
CA ALA A 14 -6.23 -9.05 6.67
C ALA A 14 -4.95 -8.20 6.79
N VAL A 15 -4.28 -8.31 7.93
CA VAL A 15 -3.04 -7.57 8.22
C VAL A 15 -1.90 -8.51 8.61
N ASP A 16 -0.67 -8.15 8.22
CA ASP A 16 0.55 -8.83 8.68
C ASP A 16 0.84 -8.39 10.13
N PRO A 17 0.91 -9.31 11.12
CA PRO A 17 1.27 -8.97 12.49
C PRO A 17 2.65 -8.29 12.62
N ALA A 18 3.55 -8.55 11.66
CA ALA A 18 4.88 -7.95 11.62
C ALA A 18 4.89 -6.50 11.13
N ASP A 19 3.81 -6.04 10.49
CA ASP A 19 3.67 -4.63 10.11
C ASP A 19 3.27 -3.82 11.36
N LEU A 20 4.24 -3.07 11.88
CA LEU A 20 4.13 -2.26 13.09
C LEU A 20 3.70 -0.82 12.81
N GLU A 21 3.39 -0.49 11.55
CA GLU A 21 2.84 0.80 11.16
C GLU A 21 1.36 0.70 10.80
N VAL A 22 1.02 0.55 9.52
CA VAL A 22 -0.38 0.53 9.06
C VAL A 22 -1.12 -0.65 9.71
N GLY A 23 -0.55 -1.85 9.65
CA GLY A 23 -1.12 -3.05 10.25
C GLY A 23 -1.27 -2.97 11.77
N ALA A 24 -0.34 -2.36 12.50
CA ALA A 24 -0.49 -2.17 13.94
C ALA A 24 -1.54 -1.10 14.28
N LYS A 25 -1.59 0.02 13.54
CA LYS A 25 -2.59 1.08 13.77
C LYS A 25 -4.01 0.56 13.54
N LEU A 26 -4.22 -0.24 12.49
CA LEU A 26 -5.51 -0.92 12.29
C LEU A 26 -5.86 -1.87 13.43
N ARG A 27 -4.90 -2.68 13.92
CA ARG A 27 -5.14 -3.63 15.04
C ARG A 27 -5.39 -2.95 16.38
N LEU A 28 -4.60 -1.93 16.71
CA LEU A 28 -4.55 -1.36 18.06
C LEU A 28 -5.45 -0.14 18.22
N HIS A 29 -5.68 0.61 17.15
CA HIS A 29 -6.49 1.84 17.17
C HIS A 29 -7.76 1.72 16.34
N GLY A 30 -7.95 0.61 15.61
CA GLY A 30 -9.14 0.39 14.80
C GLY A 30 -9.27 1.33 13.59
N ALA A 31 -8.20 2.07 13.22
CA ALA A 31 -8.23 3.03 12.12
C ALA A 31 -6.83 3.39 11.62
N TYR A 32 -6.75 3.83 10.36
CA TYR A 32 -5.54 4.42 9.78
C TYR A 32 -5.89 5.45 8.70
N GLY A 33 -5.33 6.67 8.79
CA GLY A 33 -5.37 7.65 7.70
C GLY A 33 -6.77 8.10 7.27
N LEU A 34 -7.76 8.08 8.17
CA LEU A 34 -9.12 8.53 7.87
C LEU A 34 -9.18 10.03 7.53
N ASP A 35 -8.30 10.82 8.13
CA ASP A 35 -8.15 12.24 7.81
C ASP A 35 -7.73 12.46 6.35
N GLU A 36 -6.91 11.56 5.79
CA GLU A 36 -6.54 11.59 4.38
C GLU A 36 -7.71 11.15 3.49
N VAL A 37 -8.50 10.15 3.92
CA VAL A 37 -9.73 9.76 3.23
C VAL A 37 -10.71 10.94 3.15
N GLU A 38 -10.90 11.67 4.25
CA GLU A 38 -11.77 12.85 4.30
C GLU A 38 -11.30 13.97 3.38
N ARG A 39 -9.99 14.24 3.33
CA ARG A 39 -9.42 15.22 2.39
C ARG A 39 -9.65 14.83 0.94
N ILE A 40 -9.48 13.55 0.60
CA ILE A 40 -9.72 13.04 -0.75
C ILE A 40 -11.21 13.08 -1.08
N ALA A 41 -12.09 12.71 -0.13
CA ALA A 41 -13.54 12.73 -0.30
C ALA A 41 -14.07 14.12 -0.67
N ALA A 42 -13.42 15.19 -0.20
CA ALA A 42 -13.78 16.57 -0.56
C ALA A 42 -13.42 16.96 -2.02
N LEU A 43 -12.66 16.13 -2.73
CA LEU A 43 -12.15 16.39 -4.09
C LEU A 43 -12.71 15.43 -5.15
N ILE A 44 -13.50 14.44 -4.75
CA ILE A 44 -14.03 13.39 -5.63
C ILE A 44 -15.54 13.24 -5.44
N ASP A 45 -16.16 12.58 -6.41
CA ASP A 45 -17.57 12.20 -6.41
C ASP A 45 -17.74 10.75 -6.93
N GLU A 46 -18.99 10.28 -6.97
CA GLU A 46 -19.35 8.93 -7.40
C GLU A 46 -18.97 8.63 -8.87
N THR A 47 -18.67 9.64 -9.68
CA THR A 47 -18.26 9.48 -11.08
C THR A 47 -16.74 9.42 -11.24
N SER A 48 -16.00 9.87 -10.23
CA SER A 48 -14.56 10.03 -10.27
C SER A 48 -13.82 8.69 -10.44
N SER A 49 -12.69 8.73 -11.15
CA SER A 49 -11.73 7.62 -11.24
C SER A 49 -10.44 7.99 -10.51
N VAL A 50 -10.08 7.22 -9.48
CA VAL A 50 -8.97 7.56 -8.57
C VAL A 50 -7.79 6.62 -8.76
N LEU A 51 -6.59 7.17 -8.95
CA LEU A 51 -5.33 6.41 -8.96
C LEU A 51 -4.64 6.53 -7.60
N VAL A 52 -4.42 5.40 -6.93
CA VAL A 52 -3.69 5.34 -5.66
C VAL A 52 -2.33 4.69 -5.89
N VAL A 53 -1.25 5.48 -5.80
CA VAL A 53 0.13 5.00 -5.90
C VAL A 53 0.69 4.75 -4.50
N GLY A 54 1.15 3.51 -4.26
CA GLY A 54 1.53 3.08 -2.92
C GLY A 54 0.34 2.54 -2.12
N SER A 55 -0.53 1.76 -2.78
CA SER A 55 -1.78 1.23 -2.21
C SER A 55 -1.61 0.36 -0.95
N HIS A 56 -0.39 -0.15 -0.69
CA HIS A 56 -0.05 -0.94 0.49
C HIS A 56 -0.99 -2.14 0.68
N ILE A 57 -1.70 -2.26 1.80
CA ILE A 57 -2.74 -3.29 2.05
C ILE A 57 -4.16 -2.80 1.73
N GLY A 58 -4.30 -1.58 1.21
CA GLY A 58 -5.58 -0.98 0.82
C GLY A 58 -6.28 -0.15 1.90
N SER A 59 -5.59 0.25 2.98
CA SER A 59 -6.22 1.00 4.09
C SER A 59 -6.90 2.31 3.65
N LEU A 60 -6.36 2.98 2.63
CA LEU A 60 -7.01 4.14 1.98
C LEU A 60 -7.84 3.73 0.76
N VAL A 61 -7.44 2.69 0.03
CA VAL A 61 -8.11 2.23 -1.19
C VAL A 61 -9.55 1.80 -0.93
N ILE A 62 -9.78 0.99 0.10
CA ILE A 62 -11.11 0.46 0.43
C ILE A 62 -12.12 1.55 0.80
N PRO A 63 -11.81 2.52 1.68
CA PRO A 63 -12.77 3.59 1.94
C PRO A 63 -12.96 4.52 0.74
N ILE A 64 -11.90 4.83 -0.03
CA ILE A 64 -12.02 5.64 -1.25
C ILE A 64 -12.91 4.96 -2.30
N SER A 65 -12.81 3.64 -2.45
CA SER A 65 -13.58 2.91 -3.46
C SER A 65 -15.10 2.96 -3.24
N LYS A 66 -15.55 3.30 -2.03
CA LYS A 66 -16.96 3.50 -1.70
C LYS A 66 -17.49 4.86 -2.15
N LEU A 67 -16.60 5.78 -2.53
CA LEU A 67 -16.92 7.18 -2.81
C LEU A 67 -16.80 7.53 -4.29
N CYS A 68 -16.37 6.60 -5.15
CA CYS A 68 -16.05 6.88 -6.54
C CYS A 68 -16.41 5.72 -7.48
N SER A 69 -16.40 5.96 -8.79
CA SER A 69 -16.77 4.95 -9.79
C SER A 69 -15.71 3.87 -9.94
N LYS A 70 -14.43 4.23 -9.83
CA LYS A 70 -13.29 3.31 -10.06
C LYS A 70 -12.06 3.70 -9.26
N VAL A 71 -11.35 2.72 -8.73
CA VAL A 71 -10.02 2.90 -8.13
C VAL A 71 -8.98 2.03 -8.79
N VAL A 72 -7.87 2.62 -9.24
CA VAL A 72 -6.69 1.91 -9.71
C VAL A 72 -5.65 1.92 -8.59
N ALA A 73 -5.31 0.75 -8.05
CA ALA A 73 -4.44 0.62 -6.87
C ALA A 73 -3.07 0.04 -7.25
N VAL A 74 -2.03 0.87 -7.23
CA VAL A 74 -0.66 0.47 -7.61
C VAL A 74 0.19 0.26 -6.35
N GLY A 75 0.80 -0.92 -6.21
CA GLY A 75 1.60 -1.22 -5.01
C GLY A 75 2.72 -2.25 -5.21
N PRO A 76 3.74 -2.23 -4.33
CA PRO A 76 4.88 -3.15 -4.39
C PRO A 76 4.51 -4.59 -3.94
N PRO A 77 5.33 -5.60 -4.30
CA PRO A 77 4.99 -7.02 -4.20
C PRO A 77 4.53 -7.57 -2.86
N ARG A 78 5.22 -7.18 -1.78
CA ARG A 78 5.07 -7.87 -0.49
C ARG A 78 3.65 -7.77 0.07
N ASN A 79 2.99 -6.65 -0.17
CA ASN A 79 1.65 -6.38 0.37
C ASN A 79 0.56 -6.63 -0.66
N TYR A 80 0.91 -6.95 -1.90
CA TYR A 80 -0.05 -7.12 -2.99
C TYR A 80 -1.08 -8.22 -2.71
N ARG A 81 -0.66 -9.36 -2.15
CA ARG A 81 -1.60 -10.43 -1.76
C ARG A 81 -2.57 -10.02 -0.65
N LEU A 82 -2.11 -9.20 0.31
CA LEU A 82 -3.01 -8.64 1.33
C LEU A 82 -3.98 -7.64 0.71
N LEU A 83 -3.53 -6.78 -0.20
CA LEU A 83 -4.41 -5.87 -0.94
C LEU A 83 -5.51 -6.65 -1.68
N GLU A 84 -5.17 -7.69 -2.44
CA GLU A 84 -6.15 -8.53 -3.13
C GLU A 84 -7.13 -9.21 -2.17
N THR A 85 -6.62 -9.67 -1.02
CA THR A 85 -7.47 -10.27 0.02
C THR A 85 -8.42 -9.24 0.62
N ASN A 86 -7.94 -8.02 0.88
CA ASN A 86 -8.73 -6.96 1.50
C ASN A 86 -9.76 -6.37 0.56
N ILE A 87 -9.47 -6.31 -0.74
CA ILE A 87 -10.46 -5.99 -1.78
C ILE A 87 -11.63 -6.99 -1.71
N LYS A 88 -11.32 -8.29 -1.64
CA LYS A 88 -12.34 -9.35 -1.54
C LYS A 88 -13.10 -9.30 -0.21
N LEU A 89 -12.42 -9.05 0.90
CA LEU A 89 -13.06 -8.97 2.23
C LEU A 89 -14.05 -7.82 2.39
N ASN A 90 -13.97 -6.80 1.52
CA ASN A 90 -14.85 -5.63 1.55
C ASN A 90 -15.76 -5.54 0.32
N ASP A 91 -15.83 -6.59 -0.50
CA ASP A 91 -16.62 -6.61 -1.74
C ASP A 91 -16.38 -5.39 -2.65
N ALA A 92 -15.13 -4.91 -2.70
CA ALA A 92 -14.75 -3.72 -3.44
C ALA A 92 -14.54 -4.04 -4.93
N THR A 93 -15.63 -4.23 -5.66
CA THR A 93 -15.63 -4.71 -7.06
C THR A 93 -15.11 -3.68 -8.08
N ASN A 94 -15.04 -2.40 -7.71
CA ASN A 94 -14.57 -1.31 -8.56
C ASN A 94 -13.07 -0.98 -8.38
N VAL A 95 -12.31 -1.85 -7.70
CA VAL A 95 -10.87 -1.68 -7.48
C VAL A 95 -10.08 -2.57 -8.43
N GLU A 96 -9.21 -1.97 -9.24
CA GLU A 96 -8.21 -2.65 -10.08
C GLU A 96 -6.83 -2.61 -9.41
N PRO A 97 -6.38 -3.71 -8.76
CA PRO A 97 -5.05 -3.77 -8.18
C PRO A 97 -4.00 -4.08 -9.26
N HIS A 98 -2.89 -3.34 -9.25
CA HIS A 98 -1.73 -3.59 -10.11
C HIS A 98 -0.49 -3.87 -9.28
N HIS A 99 0.08 -5.05 -9.53
CA HIS A 99 1.32 -5.52 -8.93
C HIS A 99 2.55 -4.93 -9.63
N VAL A 100 2.77 -3.64 -9.44
CA VAL A 100 3.80 -2.86 -10.14
C VAL A 100 4.36 -1.76 -9.22
N ALA A 101 5.65 -1.47 -9.37
CA ALA A 101 6.23 -0.27 -8.75
C ALA A 101 6.07 0.92 -9.70
N ALA A 102 5.61 2.06 -9.19
CA ALA A 102 5.50 3.27 -10.01
C ALA A 102 6.90 3.81 -10.36
N SER A 103 7.14 4.08 -11.64
CA SER A 103 8.41 4.63 -12.13
C SER A 103 8.19 5.41 -13.42
N ALA A 104 8.95 6.49 -13.62
CA ALA A 104 8.93 7.26 -14.87
C ALA A 104 9.49 6.48 -16.08
N LYS A 105 10.23 5.39 -15.85
CA LYS A 105 10.80 4.54 -16.90
C LYS A 105 10.48 3.08 -16.62
N ARG A 106 10.12 2.34 -17.69
CA ARG A 106 10.05 0.88 -17.65
C ARG A 106 11.48 0.34 -17.53
N ARG A 107 11.83 -0.15 -16.35
CA ARG A 107 13.11 -0.80 -16.07
C ARG A 107 12.95 -1.82 -14.95
N GLU A 108 13.93 -2.69 -14.86
CA GLU A 108 14.14 -3.49 -13.66
C GLU A 108 14.77 -2.61 -12.58
N ASP A 109 14.22 -2.65 -11.38
CA ASP A 109 14.67 -1.89 -10.23
C ASP A 109 14.86 -2.81 -9.03
N SER A 110 15.80 -2.48 -8.15
CA SER A 110 15.88 -3.12 -6.84
C SER A 110 15.05 -2.33 -5.84
N LEU A 111 14.19 -3.02 -5.09
CA LEU A 111 13.41 -2.46 -3.99
C LEU A 111 14.02 -2.86 -2.66
N GLN A 112 14.18 -1.88 -1.78
CA GLN A 112 14.48 -2.08 -0.38
C GLN A 112 13.18 -2.40 0.36
N MET A 113 13.01 -3.66 0.75
CA MET A 113 11.78 -4.16 1.35
C MET A 113 11.85 -4.11 2.88
N ASN A 114 10.93 -3.37 3.49
CA ASN A 114 10.83 -3.24 4.94
C ASN A 114 9.70 -4.14 5.47
N THR A 115 9.96 -4.86 6.55
CA THR A 115 8.97 -5.74 7.19
C THR A 115 8.25 -5.05 8.33
N VAL A 116 8.94 -4.16 9.06
CA VAL A 116 8.42 -3.44 10.24
C VAL A 116 7.51 -2.28 9.84
N ASN A 117 7.96 -1.46 8.91
CA ASN A 117 7.13 -0.46 8.24
C ASN A 117 7.04 -0.86 6.77
N SER A 118 6.11 -1.75 6.46
CA SER A 118 6.04 -2.33 5.13
C SER A 118 5.60 -1.33 4.06
N GLY A 119 4.93 -0.24 4.45
CA GLY A 119 4.66 0.92 3.60
C GLY A 119 5.92 1.72 3.24
N GLY A 120 6.94 1.70 4.09
CA GLY A 120 8.23 2.37 3.86
C GLY A 120 9.18 1.63 2.90
N SER A 121 8.68 0.62 2.17
CA SER A 121 9.47 -0.04 1.13
C SER A 121 9.70 0.91 -0.04
N LYS A 122 10.92 0.98 -0.57
CA LYS A 122 11.33 2.02 -1.52
C LYS A 122 12.31 1.49 -2.56
N ARG A 123 12.50 2.21 -3.67
CA ARG A 123 13.62 1.93 -4.59
C ARG A 123 14.95 2.08 -3.85
N VAL A 124 15.87 1.17 -4.09
CA VAL A 124 17.23 1.24 -3.53
C VAL A 124 17.87 2.58 -3.98
N PRO A 125 18.33 3.42 -3.05
CA PRO A 125 18.99 4.68 -3.40
C PRO A 125 20.28 4.43 -4.19
N VAL A 126 20.57 5.27 -5.19
CA VAL A 126 21.86 5.26 -5.89
C VAL A 126 23.00 5.56 -4.92
N HIS A 127 22.81 6.55 -4.05
CA HIS A 127 23.73 6.86 -2.96
C HIS A 127 23.24 6.24 -1.65
N ASN A 128 23.61 4.97 -1.44
CA ASN A 128 23.08 4.17 -0.34
C ASN A 128 23.84 4.36 0.98
N ARG A 129 23.54 5.47 1.68
CA ARG A 129 24.07 5.72 3.04
C ARG A 129 23.42 4.82 4.09
N TYR A 130 24.11 4.60 5.21
CA TYR A 130 23.65 3.74 6.30
C TYR A 130 22.27 4.13 6.86
N ILE A 131 21.95 5.44 6.85
CA ILE A 131 20.65 5.98 7.28
C ILE A 131 19.47 5.43 6.47
N TYR A 132 19.71 4.95 5.25
CA TYR A 132 18.66 4.39 4.40
C TYR A 132 18.52 2.88 4.57
N THR A 133 19.50 2.20 5.17
CA THR A 133 19.55 0.73 5.32
C THR A 133 19.33 0.21 6.72
N ARG A 134 19.47 1.08 7.74
CA ARG A 134 19.21 0.76 9.14
C ARG A 134 17.95 1.45 9.65
N GLN A 135 17.09 0.67 10.27
CA GLN A 135 15.96 1.16 11.06
C GLN A 135 16.41 1.45 12.51
N PRO A 136 15.69 2.32 13.27
CA PRO A 136 16.02 2.64 14.67
C PRO A 136 16.16 1.42 15.60
N ARG A 137 15.56 0.28 15.24
CA ARG A 137 15.63 -0.99 15.99
C ARG A 137 16.69 -1.98 15.48
N GLY A 138 17.67 -1.53 14.70
CA GLY A 138 18.75 -2.39 14.20
C GLY A 138 18.36 -3.36 13.08
N HIS A 139 17.12 -3.35 12.61
CA HIS A 139 16.69 -4.17 11.48
C HIS A 139 17.29 -3.67 10.16
N ARG A 140 17.79 -4.63 9.37
CA ARG A 140 18.36 -4.39 8.04
C ARG A 140 17.30 -4.64 6.98
N VAL A 141 17.09 -3.65 6.12
CA VAL A 141 16.17 -3.74 4.99
C VAL A 141 16.93 -4.39 3.81
N GLN A 142 16.42 -5.48 3.25
CA GLN A 142 17.10 -6.20 2.18
C GLN A 142 16.67 -5.70 0.79
N PRO A 143 17.61 -5.57 -0.16
CA PRO A 143 17.26 -5.35 -1.56
C PRO A 143 16.63 -6.60 -2.16
N THR A 144 15.53 -6.44 -2.88
CA THR A 144 14.84 -7.47 -3.65
C THR A 144 14.74 -6.98 -5.10
N ARG A 145 15.15 -7.81 -6.05
CA ARG A 145 15.11 -7.50 -7.48
C ARG A 145 13.65 -7.48 -7.97
N TRP A 146 13.26 -6.47 -8.74
CA TRP A 146 11.89 -6.31 -9.21
C TRP A 146 11.79 -5.83 -10.66
N THR A 147 10.98 -6.53 -11.46
CA THR A 147 10.95 -6.38 -12.93
C THR A 147 9.73 -5.63 -13.46
N ARG A 148 8.69 -5.42 -12.65
CA ARG A 148 7.43 -4.82 -13.10
C ARG A 148 7.29 -3.38 -12.64
N THR A 149 7.53 -2.46 -13.57
CA THR A 149 7.35 -1.02 -13.39
C THR A 149 6.17 -0.52 -14.21
N TRP A 150 5.41 0.42 -13.66
CA TRP A 150 4.30 1.11 -14.34
C TRP A 150 4.66 2.57 -14.61
N THR A 151 4.45 2.98 -15.86
CA THR A 151 4.67 4.34 -16.36
C THR A 151 3.31 4.93 -16.71
N THR A 152 2.94 6.07 -16.12
CA THR A 152 1.86 6.90 -16.67
C THR A 152 2.31 7.39 -18.05
N ARG A 153 1.59 7.02 -19.11
CA ARG A 153 1.41 7.95 -20.23
C ARG A 153 0.16 8.74 -19.86
N LEU A 154 0.34 9.93 -19.31
CA LEU A 154 -0.69 10.96 -19.37
C LEU A 154 -0.80 11.42 -20.83
#